data_AF-A0A7L0WW80-F1
#
_entry.id   AF-A0A7L0WW80-F1
#
_cell.length_a   1.000
_cell.length_b   1.000
_cell.length_c   1.000
_cell.angle_alpha   90.00
_cell.angle_beta   90.00
_cell.angle_gamma   90.00
#
_symmetry.space_group_name_H-M   'P 1'
#
loop_
_entity.id
_entity.type
_entity.pdbx_description
1 polymer ?
#
loop_
_entity_poly.entity_id
_entity_poly.type
_entity_poly.pdbx_seq_one_letter_code
_entity_poly.pdbx_strand_id
1 'polypeptide(L)'
;PPIFSPPQAAHWVLPHSPALARFYCSTQRGTARRLVLRMAPEVKRAVCRRCCSLLLPGTQRLRGGGQPRVVLRCGTCGRHRRFLCP
;
A
#
# COMPACT_ATOMS: atom_id res chain seq x y z
N PRO A 1 -11.19 -17.53 -1.62
CA PRO A 1 -10.09 -17.15 -2.55
C PRO A 1 -8.86 -16.73 -1.73
N PRO A 2 -7.63 -17.11 -2.08
CA PRO A 2 -6.46 -16.80 -1.27
C PRO A 2 -6.21 -15.29 -1.28
N ILE A 3 -6.35 -14.66 -0.11
CA ILE A 3 -6.13 -13.24 0.08
C ILE A 3 -4.63 -13.04 0.34
N PHE A 4 -3.91 -12.44 -0.61
CA PHE A 4 -2.49 -12.14 -0.44
C PHE A 4 -2.37 -10.85 0.41
N SER A 5 -2.12 -10.99 1.72
CA SER A 5 -1.87 -9.94 2.74
C SER A 5 -0.54 -9.19 2.49
N PRO A 6 -0.32 -7.94 2.97
CA PRO A 6 0.99 -7.28 2.81
C PRO A 6 2.08 -8.14 3.46
N PRO A 7 3.35 -8.07 3.01
CA PRO A 7 4.39 -8.92 3.56
C PRO A 7 4.63 -8.46 4.99
N GLN A 8 4.37 -9.31 5.99
CA GLN A 8 4.67 -8.99 7.40
C GLN A 8 6.13 -8.54 7.54
N ALA A 9 7.04 -9.17 6.79
CA ALA A 9 8.44 -8.77 6.67
C ALA A 9 8.64 -7.32 6.20
N ALA A 10 7.82 -6.82 5.26
CA ALA A 10 7.91 -5.44 4.80
C ALA A 10 7.48 -4.44 5.88
N HIS A 11 6.56 -4.82 6.76
CA HIS A 11 6.13 -3.96 7.86
C HIS A 11 7.22 -3.83 8.93
N TRP A 12 7.79 -4.95 9.39
CA TRP A 12 8.85 -4.98 10.38
C TRP A 12 10.14 -4.30 9.93
N VAL A 13 10.46 -4.43 8.64
CA VAL A 13 11.69 -3.88 8.09
C VAL A 13 11.56 -2.41 7.68
N LEU A 14 10.34 -1.90 7.48
CA LEU A 14 10.12 -0.50 7.08
C LEU A 14 10.85 0.56 7.94
N PRO A 15 10.83 0.51 9.29
CA PRO A 15 11.55 1.49 10.11
C PRO A 15 13.08 1.36 10.01
N HIS A 16 13.58 0.17 9.69
CA HIS A 16 15.02 -0.11 9.65
C HIS A 16 15.61 0.16 8.25
N SER A 17 14.94 -0.33 7.20
CA SER A 17 15.37 -0.17 5.82
C SER A 17 14.19 -0.03 4.85
N PRO A 18 13.83 1.20 4.45
CA PRO A 18 12.70 1.42 3.55
C PRO A 18 12.92 0.88 2.14
N ALA A 19 14.18 0.68 1.73
CA ALA A 19 14.52 0.04 0.45
C ALA A 19 14.13 -1.45 0.43
N LEU A 20 14.37 -2.16 1.53
CA LEU A 20 14.08 -3.58 1.65
C LEU A 20 12.57 -3.84 1.77
N ALA A 21 11.85 -2.98 2.51
CA ALA A 21 10.38 -3.01 2.52
C ALA A 21 9.77 -2.82 1.11
N ARG A 22 10.37 -1.96 0.27
CA ARG A 22 9.97 -1.79 -1.15
C ARG A 22 10.26 -3.04 -1.96
N PHE A 23 11.42 -3.66 -1.77
CA PHE A 23 11.78 -4.91 -2.43
C PHE A 23 10.71 -5.98 -2.14
N TYR A 24 10.39 -6.24 -0.87
CA TYR A 24 9.35 -7.21 -0.51
C TYR A 24 7.99 -6.90 -1.14
N CYS A 25 7.54 -5.64 -1.09
CA CYS A 25 6.29 -5.23 -1.73
C CYS A 25 6.32 -5.40 -3.25
N SER A 26 7.46 -5.16 -3.89
CA SER A 26 7.63 -5.31 -5.33
C SER A 26 7.62 -6.77 -5.76
N THR A 27 8.32 -7.64 -5.01
CA THR A 27 8.39 -9.08 -5.22
C THR A 27 7.00 -9.69 -5.06
N GLN A 28 6.31 -9.36 -3.97
CA GLN A 28 4.93 -9.80 -3.74
C GLN A 28 3.97 -9.34 -4.85
N ARG A 29 4.13 -8.13 -5.37
CA ARG A 29 3.31 -7.67 -6.52
C ARG A 29 3.63 -8.43 -7.79
N GLY A 30 4.92 -8.71 -8.03
CA GLY A 30 5.37 -9.53 -9.15
C GLY A 30 4.79 -10.94 -9.10
N THR A 31 4.88 -11.60 -7.94
CA THR A 31 4.35 -12.95 -7.74
C THR A 31 2.83 -12.98 -7.90
N ALA A 32 2.09 -12.04 -7.29
CA ALA A 32 0.63 -11.98 -7.43
C ALA A 32 0.20 -11.75 -8.89
N ARG A 33 0.94 -10.96 -9.68
CA ARG A 33 0.66 -10.77 -11.11
C ARG A 33 0.91 -12.05 -11.91
N ARG A 34 2.04 -12.71 -11.70
CA ARG A 34 2.39 -13.97 -12.38
C ARG A 34 1.37 -15.07 -12.08
N LEU A 35 0.89 -15.13 -10.85
CA LEU A 35 -0.11 -16.11 -10.39
C LEU A 35 -1.56 -15.66 -10.60
N VAL A 36 -1.80 -14.49 -11.21
CA VAL A 36 -3.14 -13.91 -11.43
C VAL A 36 -3.97 -13.80 -10.13
N LEU A 37 -3.30 -13.57 -9.00
CA LEU A 37 -3.91 -13.47 -7.68
C LEU A 37 -4.40 -12.04 -7.40
N ARG A 38 -5.62 -11.96 -6.87
CA ARG A 38 -6.19 -10.70 -6.41
C ARG A 38 -5.70 -10.39 -4.99
N MET A 39 -4.85 -9.39 -4.84
CA MET A 39 -4.50 -8.88 -3.50
C MET A 39 -5.72 -8.25 -2.82
N ALA A 40 -5.78 -8.39 -1.48
CA ALA A 40 -6.81 -7.76 -0.66
C ALA A 40 -6.85 -6.25 -0.88
N PRO A 41 -8.02 -5.61 -0.80
CA PRO A 41 -8.16 -4.16 -0.92
C PRO A 41 -7.32 -3.42 0.14
N GLU A 42 -7.23 -3.95 1.36
CA GLU A 42 -6.41 -3.42 2.46
C GLU A 42 -4.92 -3.37 2.09
N VAL A 43 -4.39 -4.45 1.51
CA VAL A 43 -3.01 -4.54 1.03
C VAL A 43 -2.75 -3.51 -0.07
N LYS A 44 -3.66 -3.45 -1.05
CA LYS A 44 -3.57 -2.51 -2.17
C LYS A 44 -3.67 -1.06 -1.70
N ARG A 45 -4.27 -0.79 -0.54
CA ARG A 45 -4.35 0.53 0.10
C ARG A 45 -3.06 0.84 0.86
N ALA A 46 -2.44 -0.16 1.49
CA ALA A 46 -1.19 -0.05 2.25
C ALA A 46 0.08 0.03 1.39
N VAL A 47 0.02 -0.18 0.06
CA VAL A 47 1.20 -0.14 -0.81
C VAL A 47 1.03 0.85 -1.98
N CYS A 48 2.06 1.64 -2.25
CA CYS A 48 2.07 2.55 -3.40
C CYS A 48 2.11 1.78 -4.73
N ARG A 49 1.22 2.12 -5.66
CA ARG A 49 1.16 1.47 -6.99
C ARG A 49 2.33 1.82 -7.92
N ARG A 50 3.04 2.93 -7.67
CA ARG A 50 4.15 3.38 -8.51
C ARG A 50 5.49 2.81 -8.04
N CYS A 51 5.91 3.19 -6.84
CA CYS A 51 7.24 2.84 -6.29
C CYS A 51 7.23 1.63 -5.33
N CYS A 52 6.09 0.95 -5.15
CA CYS A 52 5.94 -0.18 -4.23
C CYS A 52 6.32 0.12 -2.76
N SER A 53 6.39 1.39 -2.35
CA SER A 53 6.64 1.73 -0.96
C SER A 53 5.42 1.43 -0.09
N LEU A 54 5.67 0.91 1.11
CA LEU A 54 4.65 0.73 2.13
C LEU A 54 4.18 2.10 2.65
N LEU A 55 2.87 2.29 2.73
CA LEU A 55 2.22 3.52 3.15
C LEU A 55 1.80 3.34 4.61
N LEU A 56 2.42 4.12 5.50
CA LEU A 56 2.10 4.12 6.92
C LEU A 56 0.74 4.79 7.17
N PRO A 57 0.00 4.35 8.21
CA PRO A 57 -1.34 4.87 8.53
C PRO A 57 -1.38 6.40 8.73
N GLY A 58 -0.28 7.03 9.14
CA GLY A 58 -0.19 8.50 9.25
C GLY A 58 -0.19 9.29 7.92
N THR A 59 -0.13 8.62 6.77
CA THR A 59 -0.20 9.27 5.45
C THR A 59 -1.63 9.50 4.93
N GLN A 60 -2.62 9.07 5.71
CA GLN A 60 -4.05 9.19 5.40
C GLN A 60 -4.58 10.53 5.90
N ARG A 61 -5.22 11.28 5.00
CA ARG A 61 -5.98 12.49 5.37
C ARG A 61 -7.45 12.26 5.06
N LEU A 62 -8.30 12.37 6.07
CA LEU A 62 -9.74 12.41 5.89
C LEU A 62 -10.12 13.80 5.37
N ARG A 63 -10.93 13.86 4.31
CA ARG A 63 -11.54 15.12 3.85
C ARG A 63 -13.06 15.00 3.91
N GLY A 64 -13.69 15.94 4.59
CA GLY A 64 -15.14 16.01 4.80
C GLY A 64 -15.73 17.31 4.25
N GLY A 65 -16.75 17.17 3.41
CA GLY A 65 -17.59 18.24 2.85
C GLY A 65 -18.76 17.67 2.04
N GLY A 66 -19.08 16.40 2.28
CA GLY A 66 -19.92 15.52 1.46
C GLY A 66 -19.62 14.07 1.85
N GLN A 67 -19.41 13.18 0.86
CA GLN A 67 -18.90 11.81 1.11
C GLN A 67 -17.47 11.86 1.71
N PRO A 68 -17.20 11.19 2.85
CA PRO A 68 -15.89 11.18 3.47
C PRO A 68 -14.90 10.43 2.56
N ARG A 69 -13.74 11.06 2.31
CA ARG A 69 -12.70 10.50 1.43
C ARG A 69 -11.39 10.37 2.18
N VAL A 70 -10.77 9.19 2.07
CA VAL A 70 -9.39 8.95 2.51
C VAL A 70 -8.44 9.31 1.38
N VAL A 71 -7.62 10.33 1.58
CA VAL A 71 -6.53 10.68 0.66
C VAL A 71 -5.23 10.12 1.21
N LEU A 72 -4.62 9.20 0.47
CA LEU A 72 -3.30 8.64 0.75
C LEU A 72 -2.24 9.34 -0.08
N ARG A 73 -1.21 9.89 0.57
CA ARG A 73 -0.02 10.47 -0.10
C ARG A 73 1.18 9.56 0.10
N CYS A 74 1.85 9.20 -0.98
CA CYS A 74 3.12 8.49 -0.89
C CYS A 74 4.25 9.44 -0.46
N GLY A 75 4.89 9.16 0.68
CA GLY A 75 6.02 9.95 1.19
C GLY A 75 7.30 9.83 0.35
N THR A 76 7.38 8.85 -0.56
CA THR A 76 8.60 8.60 -1.35
C THR A 76 8.51 9.17 -2.78
N CYS A 77 7.38 9.01 -3.45
CA CYS A 77 7.19 9.48 -4.84
C CYS A 77 6.15 10.60 -4.99
N GLY A 78 5.56 11.07 -3.90
CA GLY A 78 4.56 12.14 -3.88
C GLY A 78 3.20 11.78 -4.49
N ARG A 79 2.99 10.58 -5.05
CA ARG A 79 1.72 10.21 -5.70
C ARG A 79 0.58 10.15 -4.68
N HIS A 80 -0.53 10.75 -5.03
CA HIS A 80 -1.76 10.75 -4.24
C HIS A 80 -2.75 9.70 -4.77
N ARG A 81 -3.51 9.09 -3.86
CA ARG A 81 -4.65 8.23 -4.17
C ARG A 81 -5.82 8.64 -3.29
N ARG A 82 -7.02 8.54 -3.84
CA ARG A 82 -8.27 8.83 -3.13
C ARG A 82 -9.05 7.53 -3.04
N PHE A 83 -9.56 7.24 -1.85
CA PHE A 83 -10.50 6.19 -1.59
C PHE A 83 -11.74 6.82 -0.98
N LEU A 84 -12.91 6.32 -1.37
CA LEU A 84 -14.11 6.55 -0.58
C LEU A 84 -13.90 5.82 0.75
N CYS A 85 -14.31 6.43 1.86
CA CYS A 85 -14.41 5.68 3.09
C CYS A 85 -15.38 4.50 2.85
N PRO A 86 -15.00 3.26 3.19
CA PRO A 86 -15.92 2.14 3.19
C PRO A 86 -17.04 2.35 4.21
#